data_AF-A0A1I6FSX0-F1
#
_entry.id   AF-A0A1I6FSX0-F1
#
_cell.length_a   1.000
_cell.length_b   1.000
_cell.length_c   1.000
_cell.angle_alpha   90.00
_cell.angle_beta   90.00
_cell.angle_gamma   90.00
#
_symmetry.space_group_name_H-M   'P 1'
#
loop_
_entity.id
_entity.type
_entity.pdbx_description
1 polymer ?
#
loop_
_entity_poly.entity_id
_entity_poly.type
_entity_poly.pdbx_seq_one_letter_code
_entity_poly.pdbx_strand_id
1 'polypeptide(L)' 'MAGDPDGRLGDLDNALETHAYPTTTNELVESYGDSRIETQQGTESLEDVLASTDDQTFVSADDVRSRILGLIHR' A
#
# COMPACT_ATOMS: atom_id res chain seq x y z
N MET A 1 10.42 2.15 -21.62
CA MET A 1 10.57 2.49 -20.19
C MET A 1 9.16 2.64 -19.66
N ALA A 2 8.56 1.54 -19.19
CA ALA A 2 7.30 1.64 -18.46
C ALA A 2 7.67 2.38 -17.17
N GLY A 3 7.09 3.57 -16.96
CA GLY A 3 7.34 4.33 -15.75
C GLY A 3 6.91 3.48 -14.58
N ASP A 4 7.89 3.13 -13.75
CA ASP A 4 7.77 2.38 -12.51
C ASP A 4 6.57 2.94 -11.69
N PRO A 5 5.40 2.27 -11.69
CA PRO A 5 4.23 2.73 -10.92
C PRO A 5 4.48 2.69 -9.40
N ASP A 6 5.56 2.03 -9.01
CA ASP A 6 6.07 1.71 -7.68
C ASP A 6 6.54 2.98 -6.90
N GLY A 7 6.95 4.03 -7.62
CA GLY A 7 7.46 5.25 -6.99
C GLY A 7 6.43 6.05 -6.16
N ARG A 8 5.12 5.82 -6.35
CA ARG A 8 4.06 6.54 -5.60
C ARG A 8 3.94 6.14 -4.14
N LEU A 9 4.43 4.95 -3.79
CA LEU A 9 4.42 4.46 -2.42
C LEU A 9 5.68 4.87 -1.66
N GLY A 10 6.72 5.36 -2.36
CA GLY A 10 7.94 5.84 -1.75
C GLY A 10 8.63 4.75 -0.91
N ASP A 11 8.86 5.04 0.38
CA ASP A 11 9.54 4.13 1.31
C ASP A 11 8.71 2.86 1.61
N LEU A 12 7.38 2.98 1.55
CA LEU A 12 6.47 1.85 1.73
C LEU A 12 6.69 0.78 0.65
N ASP A 13 7.04 1.19 -0.57
CA ASP A 13 7.26 0.26 -1.68
C ASP A 13 8.33 -0.78 -1.32
N ASN A 14 9.48 -0.29 -0.85
CA ASN A 14 10.62 -1.11 -0.46
C ASN A 14 10.31 -1.98 0.76
N ALA A 15 9.57 -1.41 1.73
CA ALA A 15 9.15 -2.11 2.91
C ALA A 15 8.23 -3.30 2.57
N LEU A 16 7.26 -3.10 1.67
CA LEU A 16 6.39 -4.16 1.16
C LEU A 16 7.18 -5.25 0.44
N GLU A 17 8.18 -4.87 -0.35
CA GLU A 17 9.06 -5.82 -1.05
C GLU A 17 9.88 -6.72 -0.10
N THR A 18 10.25 -6.17 1.06
CA THR A 18 11.03 -6.88 2.08
C THR A 18 10.14 -7.66 3.06
N HIS A 19 8.83 -7.40 3.06
CA HIS A 19 7.89 -8.01 3.99
C HIS A 19 7.66 -9.50 3.71
N ALA A 20 7.36 -10.25 4.77
CA ALA A 20 7.05 -11.67 4.65
C ALA A 20 5.55 -11.87 4.36
N TYR A 21 5.26 -12.64 3.31
CA TYR A 21 3.89 -12.99 2.91
C TYR A 21 3.56 -14.45 3.26
N PRO A 22 2.28 -14.78 3.51
CA PRO A 22 1.08 -13.92 3.43
C PRO A 22 0.92 -12.96 4.62
N THR A 23 0.34 -11.77 4.37
CA THR A 23 0.06 -10.73 5.37
C THR A 23 -1.39 -10.26 5.26
N THR A 24 -1.95 -9.69 6.30
CA THR A 24 -3.32 -9.12 6.28
C THR A 24 -3.30 -7.59 6.16
N THR A 25 -4.43 -7.00 5.73
CA THR A 25 -4.63 -5.54 5.80
C THR A 25 -4.35 -5.02 7.20
N ASN A 26 -4.89 -5.67 8.23
CA ASN A 26 -4.66 -5.26 9.62
C ASN A 26 -3.17 -5.31 10.00
N GLU A 27 -2.45 -6.39 9.69
CA GLU A 27 -1.00 -6.46 9.98
C GLU A 27 -0.17 -5.41 9.23
N LEU A 28 -0.56 -5.11 7.98
CA LEU A 28 0.06 -4.03 7.21
C LEU A 28 -0.24 -2.67 7.82
N VAL A 29 -1.47 -2.42 8.27
CA VAL A 29 -1.84 -1.17 8.96
C VAL A 29 -1.13 -1.06 10.31
N GLU A 30 -0.98 -2.16 11.05
CA GLU A 30 -0.25 -2.17 12.31
C GLU A 30 1.25 -1.89 12.12
N SER A 31 1.85 -2.42 11.04
CA SER A 31 3.29 -2.26 10.77
C SER A 31 3.62 -0.98 10.01
N TYR A 32 2.73 -0.56 9.10
CA TYR A 32 2.96 0.46 8.09
C TYR A 32 1.84 1.50 8.01
N GLY A 33 0.86 1.50 8.92
CA GLY A 33 -0.28 2.43 8.90
C GLY A 33 0.10 3.90 8.87
N ASP A 34 1.18 4.26 9.57
CA ASP A 34 1.75 5.62 9.61
C ASP A 34 2.52 6.00 8.32
N SER A 35 2.67 5.05 7.38
CA SER A 35 3.36 5.30 6.12
C SER A 35 2.56 6.28 5.27
N ARG A 36 3.23 7.35 4.84
CA ARG A 36 2.63 8.37 3.98
C ARG A 36 2.68 7.96 2.52
N ILE A 37 1.52 7.98 1.89
CA ILE A 37 1.30 7.63 0.49
C ILE A 37 0.91 8.89 -0.27
N GLU A 38 1.56 9.12 -1.41
CA GLU A 38 1.21 10.22 -2.30
C GLU A 38 0.02 9.83 -3.18
N THR A 39 -1.09 10.53 -2.99
CA THR A 39 -2.35 10.35 -3.73
C THR A 39 -2.62 11.57 -4.61
N GLN A 40 -3.61 11.47 -5.51
CA GLN A 40 -4.00 12.62 -6.33
C GLN A 40 -4.56 13.79 -5.51
N GLN A 41 -5.09 13.51 -4.31
CA GLN A 41 -5.67 14.50 -3.42
C GLN A 41 -4.67 15.08 -2.42
N GLY A 42 -3.45 14.53 -2.34
CA GLY A 42 -2.41 14.99 -1.43
C GLY A 42 -1.62 13.82 -0.86
N THR A 43 -1.38 13.82 0.44
CA THR A 43 -0.68 12.75 1.13
C THR A 43 -1.62 12.12 2.14
N GLU A 44 -1.83 10.81 2.04
CA GLU A 44 -2.72 10.05 2.92
C GLU A 44 -1.94 8.94 3.60
N SER A 45 -2.38 8.52 4.79
CA SER A 45 -1.75 7.42 5.51
C SER A 45 -2.22 6.08 4.94
N LEU A 46 -1.34 5.07 4.95
CA LEU A 46 -1.71 3.71 4.55
C LEU A 46 -2.95 3.21 5.30
N GLU A 47 -3.03 3.50 6.59
CA GLU A 47 -4.19 3.14 7.42
C GLU A 47 -5.50 3.73 6.88
N ASP A 48 -5.49 4.96 6.38
CA ASP A 48 -6.70 5.67 5.95
C ASP A 48 -7.16 5.16 4.58
N VAL A 49 -6.18 4.97 3.68
CA VAL A 49 -6.41 4.36 2.37
C VAL A 49 -6.97 2.94 2.53
N LEU A 50 -6.36 2.13 3.40
CA LEU A 50 -6.80 0.76 3.65
C LEU A 50 -8.05 0.68 4.53
N ALA A 51 -8.33 1.64 5.40
CA ALA A 51 -9.57 1.69 6.20
C ALA A 51 -10.82 1.85 5.32
N SER A 52 -10.66 2.37 4.10
CA SER A 52 -11.72 2.40 3.09
C SER A 52 -12.01 1.02 2.48
N THR A 53 -11.15 0.02 2.72
CA THR A 53 -11.33 -1.37 2.27
C THR A 53 -11.65 -2.33 3.41
N ASP A 54 -12.29 -3.44 3.07
CA ASP A 54 -12.41 -4.59 3.96
C ASP A 54 -11.05 -5.28 4.22
N ASP A 55 -10.97 -5.98 5.35
CA ASP A 55 -9.85 -6.85 5.70
C ASP A 55 -9.64 -7.94 4.65
N GLN A 56 -8.47 -7.94 4.03
CA GLN A 56 -8.08 -8.89 3.00
C GLN A 56 -6.69 -9.45 3.28
N THR A 57 -6.45 -10.67 2.81
CA THR A 57 -5.16 -11.33 2.92
C THR A 57 -4.41 -11.16 1.61
N PHE A 58 -3.22 -10.59 1.70
CA PHE A 58 -2.31 -10.40 0.59
C PHE A 58 -1.28 -11.52 0.58
N VAL A 59 -1.05 -12.08 -0.61
CA VAL A 59 -0.09 -13.17 -0.83
C VAL A 59 1.26 -12.68 -1.35
N SER A 60 1.34 -11.41 -1.76
CA SER A 60 2.52 -10.78 -2.36
C SER A 60 2.49 -9.27 -2.19
N ALA A 61 3.66 -8.62 -2.29
CA ALA A 61 3.79 -7.16 -2.33
C ALA A 61 3.01 -6.55 -3.49
N ASP A 62 3.07 -7.16 -4.67
CA ASP A 62 2.34 -6.73 -5.86
C ASP A 62 0.82 -6.64 -5.61
N ASP A 63 0.28 -7.58 -4.83
CA ASP A 63 -1.15 -7.63 -4.48
C ASP A 63 -1.55 -6.41 -3.62
N VAL A 64 -0.68 -6.05 -2.65
CA VAL A 64 -0.84 -4.86 -1.81
C VAL A 64 -0.73 -3.59 -2.65
N ARG A 65 0.32 -3.49 -3.48
CA ARG A 65 0.59 -2.32 -4.33
C ARG A 65 -0.57 -2.07 -5.28
N SER A 66 -1.00 -3.10 -6.00
CA SER A 66 -2.15 -3.04 -6.92
C SER A 66 -3.41 -2.55 -6.19
N ARG A 67 -3.64 -3.03 -4.96
CA ARG A 67 -4.77 -2.59 -4.15
C ARG A 67 -4.70 -1.10 -3.79
N ILE A 68 -3.57 -0.64 -3.26
CA ILE A 68 -3.36 0.76 -2.89
C ILE A 68 -3.46 1.67 -4.12
N LEU A 69 -2.76 1.32 -5.20
CA LEU A 69 -2.79 2.06 -6.47
C LEU A 69 -4.21 2.20 -7.01
N GLY A 70 -5.03 1.14 -6.91
CA GLY A 70 -6.43 1.17 -7.30
C GLY A 70 -7.31 2.11 -6.47
N LEU A 71 -6.95 2.35 -5.20
CA LEU A 71 -7.68 3.25 -4.31
C LEU A 71 -7.31 4.72 -4.56
N ILE A 72 -6.02 5.01 -4.78
CA ILE A 72 -5.52 6.39 -4.96
C ILE A 72 -5.68 6.92 -6.40
N HIS A 73 -5.86 6.03 -7.38
CA HIS A 73 -6.04 6.38 -8.80
C HIS A 73 -7.51 6.57 -9.21
N ARG A 74 -8.41 6.77 -8.23
CA ARG A 74 -9.82 7.08 -8.47
C ARG A 74 -10.04 8.47 -9.05
#